data_AF-A0A7V1PH07-F1
#
_entry.id   AF-A0A7V1PH07-F1
#
_cell.length_a   1.000
_cell.length_b   1.000
_cell.length_c   1.000
_cell.angle_alpha   90.00
_cell.angle_beta   90.00
_cell.angle_gamma   90.00
#
_symmetry.space_group_name_H-M   'P 1'
#
loop_
_entity.id
_entity.type
_entity.pdbx_description
1 polymer ?
#
loop_
_entity_poly.entity_id
_entity_poly.type
_entity_poly.pdbx_seq_one_letter_code
_entity_poly.pdbx_strand_id
1 'polypeptide(L)'
;MGSNREMLETLGKLAISGSHKVVNSLDNLLDDLIKRKGEDFKVSFPQTGYYLPLIYALLGKEITNLREAKDVLGDIKSFLREVPQNSWDSLLKDATDSGVASALSAELIEAIKYAEGDLPEEGWQGFIPDSVLRSLGIQLVDGRISGVAVILGAAPDSKIAATLIRELQEKNILSLLAGSVNKKNFRDQLIRENVQVGLDHYIVPLGSQTSSVIHAVNFAIRASLSYGGNKKGETQKNIDYCKKRVPAFVLALGELDDIKVAVAFAAIRLGFPVITDQDVPEIRETPFTSHEALLSEKNYSKIVSLALLARDIKVKIRNIPIPVAYSAAFEGERVRREQMYCQFGGKYSTAFEFLRSRSLEEVEDGKVEIIGSEIDSCPEGGNMPLGILVEVAGRKMQKDFEPILERQIHTFLNEAMGIFHMGQRNTCWIRISKDAFNKGF
;
A
#
# COMPACT_ATOMS: atom_id res chain seq x y z
N MET A 1 -12.38 7.37 -34.47
CA MET A 1 -13.47 6.82 -33.61
C MET A 1 -13.59 5.30 -33.70
N GLY A 2 -13.39 4.67 -34.86
CA GLY A 2 -13.39 3.19 -34.98
C GLY A 2 -12.30 2.46 -34.18
N SER A 3 -11.04 2.91 -34.24
CA SER A 3 -9.93 2.20 -33.59
C SER A 3 -10.00 2.17 -32.06
N ASN A 4 -10.48 3.24 -31.41
CA ASN A 4 -10.56 3.28 -29.93
C ASN A 4 -11.60 2.30 -29.39
N ARG A 5 -12.73 2.13 -30.10
CA ARG A 5 -13.76 1.17 -29.73
C ARG A 5 -13.29 -0.27 -29.92
N GLU A 6 -12.60 -0.57 -31.02
CA GLU A 6 -12.01 -1.89 -31.26
C GLU A 6 -10.95 -2.25 -30.20
N MET A 7 -10.13 -1.28 -29.78
CA MET A 7 -9.18 -1.49 -28.69
C MET A 7 -9.89 -1.76 -27.35
N LEU A 8 -10.96 -1.02 -27.03
CA LEU A 8 -11.76 -1.29 -25.82
C LEU A 8 -12.36 -2.69 -25.85
N GLU A 9 -12.95 -3.08 -26.99
CA GLU A 9 -13.50 -4.42 -27.17
C GLU A 9 -12.42 -5.51 -27.03
N THR A 10 -11.22 -5.25 -27.53
CA THR A 10 -10.07 -6.15 -27.35
C THR A 10 -9.69 -6.27 -25.88
N LEU A 11 -9.65 -5.16 -25.15
CA LEU A 11 -9.32 -5.16 -23.72
C LEU A 11 -10.35 -5.94 -22.88
N GLY A 12 -11.65 -5.76 -23.15
CA GLY A 12 -12.71 -6.52 -22.50
C GLY A 12 -12.61 -8.02 -22.78
N LYS A 13 -12.29 -8.40 -24.03
CA LYS A 13 -12.05 -9.80 -24.42
C LYS A 13 -10.83 -10.40 -23.72
N LEU A 14 -9.75 -9.63 -23.57
CA LEU A 14 -8.56 -10.05 -22.83
C LEU A 14 -8.89 -10.28 -21.34
N ALA A 15 -9.67 -9.40 -20.72
CA ALA A 15 -10.11 -9.57 -19.33
C ALA A 15 -10.90 -10.89 -19.14
N ILE A 16 -11.83 -11.20 -20.05
CA ILE A 16 -12.60 -12.45 -20.03
C ILE A 16 -11.65 -13.65 -20.24
N SER A 17 -10.79 -13.62 -21.26
CA SER A 17 -9.80 -14.67 -21.55
C SER A 17 -8.90 -14.95 -20.34
N GLY A 18 -8.32 -13.92 -19.74
CA GLY A 18 -7.48 -14.04 -18.56
C GLY A 18 -8.23 -14.64 -17.37
N SER A 19 -9.50 -14.27 -17.19
CA SER A 19 -10.35 -14.84 -16.14
C SER A 19 -10.60 -16.33 -16.35
N HIS A 20 -10.87 -16.77 -17.58
CA HIS A 20 -10.99 -18.19 -17.92
C HIS A 20 -9.70 -18.95 -17.59
N LYS A 21 -8.53 -18.39 -17.93
CA LYS A 21 -7.23 -19.01 -17.60
C LYS A 21 -7.05 -19.23 -16.10
N VAL A 22 -7.38 -18.23 -15.27
CA VAL A 22 -7.22 -18.33 -13.81
C VAL A 22 -8.21 -19.33 -13.22
N VAL A 23 -9.49 -19.29 -13.63
CA VAL A 23 -10.51 -20.24 -13.14
C VAL A 23 -10.16 -21.68 -13.54
N ASN A 24 -9.71 -21.91 -14.78
CA ASN A 24 -9.29 -23.23 -15.23
C ASN A 24 -8.03 -23.73 -14.50
N SER A 25 -7.09 -22.82 -14.20
CA SER A 25 -5.91 -23.13 -13.38
C SER A 25 -6.32 -23.61 -11.97
N LEU A 26 -7.27 -22.92 -11.33
CA LEU A 26 -7.81 -23.33 -10.03
C LEU A 26 -8.51 -24.70 -10.11
N ASP A 27 -9.33 -24.93 -11.14
CA ASP A 27 -10.06 -26.20 -11.28
C ASP A 27 -9.09 -27.40 -11.37
N ASN A 28 -8.05 -27.27 -12.21
CA ASN A 28 -7.00 -28.27 -12.35
C ASN A 28 -6.21 -28.47 -11.04
N LEU A 29 -5.88 -27.37 -10.35
CA LEU A 29 -5.16 -27.41 -9.07
C LEU A 29 -5.98 -28.12 -7.99
N LEU A 30 -7.28 -27.83 -7.88
CA LEU A 30 -8.18 -28.49 -6.94
C LEU A 30 -8.30 -29.98 -7.25
N ASP A 31 -8.49 -30.35 -8.52
CA ASP A 31 -8.61 -31.76 -8.93
C ASP A 31 -7.34 -32.57 -8.62
N ASP A 32 -6.16 -32.01 -8.91
CA ASP A 32 -4.89 -32.63 -8.57
C ASP A 32 -4.70 -32.76 -7.05
N LEU A 33 -4.94 -31.67 -6.32
CA LEU A 33 -4.70 -31.63 -4.88
C LEU A 33 -5.67 -32.53 -4.11
N ILE A 34 -6.95 -32.58 -4.49
CA ILE A 34 -7.94 -33.49 -3.89
C ILE A 34 -7.53 -34.94 -4.11
N LYS A 35 -7.02 -35.31 -5.30
CA LYS A 35 -6.48 -36.65 -5.56
C LYS A 35 -5.27 -36.97 -4.68
N ARG A 36 -4.39 -35.99 -4.43
CA ARG A 36 -3.16 -36.18 -3.64
C ARG A 36 -3.39 -36.17 -2.13
N LYS A 37 -4.31 -35.35 -1.62
CA LYS A 37 -4.44 -35.03 -0.18
C LYS A 37 -5.80 -35.39 0.42
N GLY A 38 -6.80 -35.69 -0.41
CA GLY A 38 -8.17 -35.92 0.02
C GLY A 38 -8.97 -34.64 0.24
N GLU A 39 -10.30 -34.76 0.24
CA GLU A 39 -11.24 -33.63 0.30
C GLU A 39 -11.21 -32.88 1.64
N ASP A 40 -10.82 -33.55 2.73
CA ASP A 40 -10.80 -32.97 4.09
C ASP A 40 -9.49 -32.23 4.41
N PHE A 41 -8.58 -32.11 3.43
CA PHE A 41 -7.35 -31.33 3.60
C PHE A 41 -7.68 -29.86 3.87
N LYS A 42 -7.11 -29.31 4.95
CA LYS A 42 -7.46 -27.98 5.46
C LYS A 42 -6.89 -26.87 4.58
N VAL A 43 -7.70 -25.83 4.36
CA VAL A 43 -7.30 -24.62 3.63
C VAL A 43 -7.71 -23.40 4.44
N SER A 44 -6.76 -22.50 4.71
CA SER A 44 -6.99 -21.28 5.48
C SER A 44 -5.85 -20.29 5.32
N PHE A 45 -6.14 -18.99 5.42
CA PHE A 45 -5.12 -17.98 5.66
C PHE A 45 -4.76 -17.87 7.15
N PRO A 46 -3.54 -17.44 7.48
CA PRO A 46 -3.12 -17.26 8.87
C PRO A 46 -3.80 -16.03 9.50
N GLN A 47 -4.13 -16.14 10.80
CA GLN A 47 -4.51 -14.99 11.65
C GLN A 47 -5.64 -14.11 11.09
N THR A 48 -6.69 -14.76 10.57
CA THR A 48 -7.93 -14.10 10.11
C THR A 48 -9.16 -14.77 10.69
N GLY A 49 -10.14 -13.96 11.11
CA GLY A 49 -11.47 -14.42 11.50
C GLY A 49 -12.46 -14.52 10.33
N TYR A 50 -12.01 -14.23 9.11
CA TYR A 50 -12.85 -14.09 7.91
C TYR A 50 -12.63 -15.19 6.87
N TYR A 51 -12.12 -16.37 7.28
CA TYR A 51 -11.85 -17.50 6.39
C TYR A 51 -11.02 -17.09 5.16
N LEU A 52 -11.60 -17.22 3.96
CA LEU A 52 -11.14 -16.62 2.71
C LEU A 52 -11.96 -15.33 2.48
N PRO A 53 -11.40 -14.15 2.78
CA PRO A 53 -12.20 -12.95 2.97
C PRO A 53 -13.06 -12.49 1.81
N LEU A 54 -12.60 -12.63 0.56
CA LEU A 54 -13.37 -12.22 -0.61
C LEU A 54 -14.53 -13.18 -0.86
N ILE A 55 -14.29 -14.49 -0.83
CA ILE A 55 -15.33 -15.52 -0.91
C ILE A 55 -16.34 -15.37 0.23
N TYR A 56 -15.85 -15.15 1.45
CA TYR A 56 -16.69 -14.94 2.63
C TYR A 56 -17.57 -13.70 2.45
N ALA A 57 -17.01 -12.56 2.03
CA ALA A 57 -17.76 -11.32 1.84
C ALA A 57 -18.78 -11.41 0.70
N LEU A 58 -18.41 -11.97 -0.44
CA LEU A 58 -19.23 -11.93 -1.65
C LEU A 58 -20.21 -13.11 -1.74
N LEU A 59 -19.80 -14.31 -1.34
CA LEU A 59 -20.58 -15.54 -1.49
C LEU A 59 -21.15 -16.06 -0.17
N GLY A 60 -20.69 -15.53 0.97
CA GLY A 60 -21.17 -15.94 2.30
C GLY A 60 -20.69 -17.33 2.74
N LYS A 61 -19.73 -17.92 2.01
CA LYS A 61 -19.21 -19.26 2.25
C LYS A 61 -18.03 -19.23 3.20
N GLU A 62 -18.00 -20.17 4.12
CA GLU A 62 -16.90 -20.38 5.07
C GLU A 62 -16.07 -21.55 4.59
N ILE A 63 -14.95 -21.28 3.91
CA ILE A 63 -14.10 -22.31 3.34
C ILE A 63 -13.02 -22.68 4.34
N THR A 64 -12.92 -23.97 4.66
CA THR A 64 -12.00 -24.56 5.64
C THR A 64 -11.26 -25.79 5.11
N ASN A 65 -11.74 -26.40 4.02
CA ASN A 65 -11.17 -27.60 3.42
C ASN A 65 -11.36 -27.64 1.88
N LEU A 66 -10.78 -28.65 1.22
CA LEU A 66 -10.83 -28.79 -0.24
C LEU A 66 -12.21 -29.17 -0.78
N ARG A 67 -13.05 -29.88 -0.01
CA ARG A 67 -14.44 -30.15 -0.39
C ARG A 67 -15.19 -28.85 -0.62
N GLU A 68 -15.17 -27.98 0.38
CA GLU A 68 -15.82 -26.67 0.33
C GLU A 68 -15.22 -25.78 -0.76
N ALA A 69 -13.90 -25.85 -0.97
CA ALA A 69 -13.23 -25.16 -2.07
C ALA A 69 -13.70 -25.64 -3.46
N LYS A 70 -13.97 -26.94 -3.61
CA LYS A 70 -14.52 -27.51 -4.86
C LYS A 70 -15.99 -27.13 -5.04
N ASP A 71 -16.78 -27.14 -3.97
CA ASP A 71 -18.20 -26.76 -4.01
C ASP A 71 -18.37 -25.29 -4.44
N VAL A 72 -17.55 -24.37 -3.91
CA VAL A 72 -17.63 -22.95 -4.25
C VAL A 72 -17.13 -22.64 -5.67
N LEU A 73 -16.38 -23.55 -6.32
CA LEU A 73 -15.95 -23.37 -7.70
C LEU A 73 -17.15 -23.24 -8.67
N GLY A 74 -18.27 -23.92 -8.38
CA GLY A 74 -19.50 -23.76 -9.14
C GLY A 74 -20.06 -22.33 -9.06
N ASP A 75 -20.06 -21.77 -7.85
CA ASP A 75 -20.47 -20.37 -7.62
C ASP A 75 -19.52 -19.41 -8.35
N ILE A 76 -18.21 -19.65 -8.32
CA ILE A 76 -17.20 -18.84 -9.03
C ILE A 76 -17.43 -18.87 -10.54
N LYS A 77 -17.65 -20.06 -11.12
CA LYS A 77 -17.92 -20.22 -12.56
C LYS A 77 -19.17 -19.48 -13.02
N SER A 78 -20.13 -19.20 -12.13
CA SER A 78 -21.33 -18.41 -12.47
C SER A 78 -21.04 -16.94 -12.79
N PHE A 79 -19.89 -16.41 -12.34
CA PHE A 79 -19.40 -15.07 -12.68
C PHE A 79 -18.60 -15.04 -13.99
N LEU A 80 -18.12 -16.19 -14.44
CA LEU A 80 -17.33 -16.30 -15.66
C LEU A 80 -18.25 -16.20 -16.88
N ARG A 81 -18.06 -15.16 -17.69
CA ARG A 81 -18.89 -14.89 -18.87
C ARG A 81 -18.20 -15.35 -20.14
N GLU A 82 -19.02 -15.64 -21.14
CA GLU A 82 -18.56 -15.75 -22.53
C GLU A 82 -18.46 -14.36 -23.14
N VAL A 83 -17.62 -14.22 -24.17
CA VAL A 83 -17.50 -12.93 -24.88
C VAL A 83 -18.85 -12.59 -25.53
N PRO A 84 -19.53 -11.51 -25.12
CA PRO A 84 -20.82 -11.15 -25.69
C PRO A 84 -20.65 -10.68 -27.15
N GLN A 85 -21.67 -10.93 -27.96
CA GLN A 85 -21.70 -10.50 -29.36
C GLN A 85 -22.03 -8.99 -29.52
N ASN A 86 -22.47 -8.28 -28.47
CA ASN A 86 -23.09 -6.97 -28.59
C ASN A 86 -22.62 -5.94 -27.54
N SER A 87 -22.45 -4.68 -27.97
CA SER A 87 -22.25 -3.44 -27.21
C SER A 87 -21.09 -3.39 -26.20
N TRP A 88 -20.46 -2.22 -26.07
CA TRP A 88 -19.39 -2.00 -25.08
C TRP A 88 -19.87 -2.15 -23.64
N ASP A 89 -21.06 -1.65 -23.30
CA ASP A 89 -21.55 -1.67 -21.91
C ASP A 89 -21.77 -3.11 -21.39
N SER A 90 -22.33 -3.98 -22.23
CA SER A 90 -22.48 -5.40 -21.91
C SER A 90 -21.12 -6.07 -21.76
N LEU A 91 -20.18 -5.80 -22.67
CA LEU A 91 -18.82 -6.34 -22.58
C LEU A 91 -18.09 -5.87 -21.33
N LEU A 92 -18.19 -4.60 -20.97
CA LEU A 92 -17.57 -4.05 -19.77
C LEU A 92 -18.14 -4.70 -18.50
N LYS A 93 -19.47 -4.89 -18.44
CA LYS A 93 -20.11 -5.61 -17.33
C LYS A 93 -19.63 -7.06 -17.27
N ASP A 94 -19.59 -7.77 -18.39
CA ASP A 94 -19.22 -9.19 -18.42
C ASP A 94 -17.73 -9.42 -18.14
N ALA A 95 -16.87 -8.49 -18.59
CA ALA A 95 -15.45 -8.46 -18.28
C ALA A 95 -15.19 -8.18 -16.79
N THR A 96 -15.94 -7.27 -16.18
CA THR A 96 -15.83 -6.98 -14.73
C THR A 96 -16.39 -8.12 -13.86
N ASP A 97 -17.51 -8.74 -14.25
CA ASP A 97 -18.02 -9.95 -13.60
C ASP A 97 -17.00 -11.11 -13.69
N SER A 98 -16.43 -11.34 -14.87
CA SER A 98 -15.38 -12.36 -15.07
C SER A 98 -14.11 -12.05 -14.26
N GLY A 99 -13.73 -10.76 -14.17
CA GLY A 99 -12.63 -10.32 -13.31
C GLY A 99 -12.85 -10.69 -11.83
N VAL A 100 -14.08 -10.60 -11.32
CA VAL A 100 -14.42 -11.08 -9.96
C VAL A 100 -14.23 -12.59 -9.85
N ALA A 101 -14.60 -13.37 -10.87
CA ALA A 101 -14.32 -14.81 -10.89
C ALA A 101 -12.81 -15.11 -10.80
N SER A 102 -11.99 -14.33 -11.51
CA SER A 102 -10.53 -14.40 -11.44
C SER A 102 -10.00 -14.08 -10.04
N ALA A 103 -10.51 -13.03 -9.40
CA ALA A 103 -10.11 -12.65 -8.04
C ALA A 103 -10.49 -13.72 -7.00
N LEU A 104 -11.72 -14.25 -7.04
CA LEU A 104 -12.15 -15.35 -6.18
C LEU A 104 -11.29 -16.60 -6.40
N SER A 105 -10.91 -16.87 -7.66
CA SER A 105 -10.05 -17.99 -7.99
C SER A 105 -8.62 -17.80 -7.47
N ALA A 106 -8.06 -16.59 -7.61
CA ALA A 106 -6.75 -16.24 -7.08
C ALA A 106 -6.70 -16.36 -5.56
N GLU A 107 -7.80 -16.06 -4.85
CA GLU A 107 -7.89 -16.22 -3.40
C GLU A 107 -7.73 -17.68 -2.97
N LEU A 108 -8.42 -18.59 -3.66
CA LEU A 108 -8.28 -20.03 -3.41
C LEU A 108 -6.90 -20.54 -3.79
N ILE A 109 -6.33 -20.11 -4.92
CA ILE A 109 -4.98 -20.50 -5.33
C ILE A 109 -3.96 -20.08 -4.25
N GLU A 110 -4.02 -18.84 -3.77
CA GLU A 110 -3.12 -18.40 -2.69
C GLU A 110 -3.39 -19.15 -1.38
N ALA A 111 -4.65 -19.38 -1.00
CA ALA A 111 -4.96 -20.15 0.21
C ALA A 111 -4.43 -21.60 0.15
N ILE A 112 -4.50 -22.23 -1.03
CA ILE A 112 -3.94 -23.56 -1.30
C ILE A 112 -2.42 -23.54 -1.13
N LYS A 113 -1.71 -22.52 -1.65
CA LYS A 113 -0.26 -22.38 -1.43
C LYS A 113 0.10 -22.35 0.05
N TYR A 114 -0.62 -21.55 0.85
CA TYR A 114 -0.44 -21.53 2.30
C TYR A 114 -0.68 -22.91 2.93
N ALA A 115 -1.72 -23.62 2.50
CA ALA A 115 -2.04 -24.95 2.99
C ALA A 115 -0.97 -26.00 2.64
N GLU A 116 -0.38 -25.92 1.44
CA GLU A 116 0.72 -26.80 1.00
C GLU A 116 2.09 -26.40 1.58
N GLY A 117 2.18 -25.29 2.32
CA GLY A 117 3.43 -24.79 2.90
C GLY A 117 4.29 -23.97 1.94
N ASP A 118 3.77 -23.59 0.78
CA ASP A 118 4.35 -22.60 -0.14
C ASP A 118 4.11 -21.19 0.42
N LEU A 119 4.81 -20.90 1.52
CA LEU A 119 4.71 -19.64 2.25
C LEU A 119 5.53 -18.54 1.56
N PRO A 120 5.16 -17.26 1.73
CA PRO A 120 5.95 -16.15 1.21
C PRO A 120 7.42 -16.24 1.66
N GLU A 121 8.33 -16.07 0.71
CA GLU A 121 9.77 -16.00 0.99
C GLU A 121 10.11 -14.82 1.92
N GLU A 122 11.29 -14.86 2.53
CA GLU A 122 11.74 -13.83 3.47
C GLU A 122 11.66 -12.41 2.86
N GLY A 123 11.02 -11.51 3.60
CA GLY A 123 10.79 -10.14 3.19
C GLY A 123 9.64 -9.93 2.20
N TRP A 124 8.82 -10.95 1.96
CA TRP A 124 7.45 -10.81 1.45
C TRP A 124 6.46 -11.02 2.60
N GLN A 125 5.40 -10.22 2.63
CA GLN A 125 4.33 -10.26 3.63
C GLN A 125 3.30 -11.34 3.33
N GLY A 126 2.97 -11.56 2.05
CA GLY A 126 1.82 -12.39 1.67
C GLY A 126 0.50 -11.84 2.20
N PHE A 127 -0.26 -12.71 2.85
CA PHE A 127 -1.54 -12.38 3.44
C PHE A 127 -1.35 -11.42 4.62
N ILE A 128 -2.07 -10.31 4.61
CA ILE A 128 -2.05 -9.33 5.71
C ILE A 128 -2.97 -9.82 6.84
N PRO A 129 -2.48 -10.08 8.06
CA PRO A 129 -3.30 -10.50 9.20
C PRO A 129 -4.33 -9.46 9.65
N ASP A 130 -5.39 -9.89 10.35
CA ASP A 130 -6.42 -8.98 10.87
C ASP A 130 -5.87 -8.00 11.92
N SER A 131 -4.83 -8.38 12.66
CA SER A 131 -4.13 -7.48 13.59
C SER A 131 -3.49 -6.30 12.86
N VAL A 132 -2.87 -6.55 11.70
CA VAL A 132 -2.24 -5.52 10.86
C VAL A 132 -3.30 -4.66 10.18
N LEU A 133 -4.38 -5.27 9.66
CA LEU A 133 -5.54 -4.53 9.13
C LEU A 133 -6.12 -3.57 10.18
N ARG A 134 -6.20 -3.99 11.45
CA ARG A 134 -6.66 -3.13 12.55
C ARG A 134 -5.74 -1.94 12.79
N SER A 135 -4.43 -2.19 12.82
CA SER A 135 -3.43 -1.14 12.98
C SER A 135 -3.50 -0.10 11.85
N LEU A 136 -3.52 -0.56 10.59
CA LEU A 136 -3.57 0.32 9.41
C LEU A 136 -4.93 1.03 9.28
N GLY A 137 -6.03 0.37 9.63
CA GLY A 137 -7.36 0.97 9.57
C GLY A 137 -7.55 2.12 10.56
N ILE A 138 -6.94 2.06 11.75
CA ILE A 138 -6.92 3.19 12.69
C ILE A 138 -6.23 4.41 12.05
N GLN A 139 -5.10 4.18 11.36
CA GLN A 139 -4.32 5.24 10.70
C GLN A 139 -5.04 5.84 9.47
N LEU A 140 -5.86 5.05 8.77
CA LEU A 140 -6.74 5.55 7.72
C LEU A 140 -7.86 6.45 8.28
N VAL A 141 -8.40 6.11 9.47
CA VAL A 141 -9.49 6.87 10.11
C VAL A 141 -8.98 8.16 10.76
N ASP A 142 -7.83 8.13 11.42
CA ASP A 142 -7.22 9.32 12.05
C ASP A 142 -6.51 10.25 11.04
N GLY A 143 -6.34 9.79 9.80
CA GLY A 143 -5.83 10.57 8.68
C GLY A 143 -4.30 10.58 8.55
N ARG A 144 -3.58 9.74 9.30
CA ARG A 144 -2.15 9.48 9.07
C ARG A 144 -1.89 8.78 7.74
N ILE A 145 -2.79 7.90 7.30
CA ILE A 145 -2.76 7.34 5.94
C ILE A 145 -3.84 8.04 5.12
N SER A 146 -3.45 8.67 4.01
CA SER A 146 -4.39 9.36 3.11
C SER A 146 -5.09 8.40 2.14
N GLY A 147 -4.44 7.28 1.80
CA GLY A 147 -4.92 6.35 0.80
C GLY A 147 -4.04 5.11 0.65
N VAL A 148 -4.42 4.21 -0.26
CA VAL A 148 -3.70 2.97 -0.56
C VAL A 148 -3.41 2.87 -2.06
N ALA A 149 -2.14 2.68 -2.42
CA ALA A 149 -1.71 2.38 -3.78
C ALA A 149 -1.38 0.89 -3.90
N VAL A 150 -2.06 0.18 -4.80
CA VAL A 150 -1.67 -1.19 -5.17
C VAL A 150 -0.78 -1.12 -6.40
N ILE A 151 0.50 -1.43 -6.27
CA ILE A 151 1.45 -1.42 -7.39
C ILE A 151 1.58 -2.84 -7.92
N LEU A 152 1.08 -3.06 -9.13
CA LEU A 152 1.12 -4.35 -9.82
C LEU A 152 2.18 -4.31 -10.93
N GLY A 153 3.24 -5.12 -10.80
CA GLY A 153 4.30 -5.25 -11.79
C GLY A 153 5.60 -4.55 -11.40
N ALA A 154 6.19 -3.81 -12.33
CA ALA A 154 7.48 -3.15 -12.13
C ALA A 154 7.58 -1.85 -12.94
N ALA A 155 8.31 -0.86 -12.42
CA ALA A 155 8.68 0.32 -13.17
C ALA A 155 9.72 -0.03 -14.26
N PRO A 156 10.04 0.88 -15.21
CA PRO A 156 11.01 0.60 -16.27
C PRO A 156 12.42 0.38 -15.70
N ASP A 157 12.76 1.14 -14.65
CA ASP A 157 14.02 1.05 -13.91
C ASP A 157 13.81 1.35 -12.42
N SER A 158 14.87 1.11 -11.63
CA SER A 158 14.84 1.23 -10.18
C SER A 158 14.79 2.67 -9.68
N LYS A 159 15.36 3.64 -10.42
CA LYS A 159 15.31 5.06 -10.04
C LYS A 159 13.90 5.60 -10.17
N ILE A 160 13.19 5.25 -11.24
CA ILE A 160 11.76 5.59 -11.39
C ILE A 160 10.94 4.98 -10.25
N ALA A 161 11.18 3.71 -9.91
CA ALA A 161 10.49 3.06 -8.78
C ALA A 161 10.72 3.82 -7.46
N ALA A 162 11.97 4.21 -7.18
CA ALA A 162 12.31 4.98 -5.98
C ALA A 162 11.63 6.36 -5.96
N THR A 163 11.63 7.10 -7.08
CA THR A 163 10.94 8.39 -7.14
C THR A 163 9.43 8.25 -6.88
N LEU A 164 8.78 7.27 -7.53
CA LEU A 164 7.34 7.02 -7.34
C LEU A 164 7.00 6.68 -5.90
N ILE A 165 7.77 5.77 -5.27
CA ILE A 165 7.45 5.36 -3.91
C ILE A 165 7.67 6.49 -2.91
N ARG A 166 8.68 7.35 -3.15
CA ARG A 166 8.94 8.53 -2.31
C ARG A 166 7.81 9.55 -2.41
N GLU A 167 7.30 9.80 -3.63
CA GLU A 167 6.12 10.66 -3.81
C GLU A 167 4.89 10.08 -3.08
N LEU A 168 4.68 8.77 -3.13
CA LEU A 168 3.60 8.11 -2.39
C LEU A 168 3.78 8.23 -0.87
N GLN A 169 5.01 8.03 -0.35
CA GLN A 169 5.33 8.20 1.06
C GLN A 169 5.12 9.64 1.53
N GLU A 170 5.60 10.64 0.79
CA GLU A 170 5.38 12.09 1.06
C GLU A 170 3.89 12.42 1.17
N LYS A 171 3.07 11.75 0.36
CA LYS A 171 1.61 11.90 0.35
C LYS A 171 0.90 11.01 1.37
N ASN A 172 1.65 10.34 2.26
CA ASN A 172 1.14 9.39 3.25
C ASN A 172 0.25 8.30 2.63
N ILE A 173 0.65 7.76 1.49
CA ILE A 173 -0.06 6.68 0.79
C ILE A 173 0.60 5.35 1.12
N LEU A 174 -0.18 4.43 1.70
CA LEU A 174 0.24 3.05 1.93
C LEU A 174 0.39 2.32 0.59
N SER A 175 1.56 1.76 0.33
CA SER A 175 1.83 1.05 -0.92
C SER A 175 1.84 -0.46 -0.71
N LEU A 176 1.01 -1.18 -1.46
CA LEU A 176 0.94 -2.65 -1.49
C LEU A 176 1.55 -3.14 -2.81
N LEU A 177 2.68 -3.86 -2.74
CA LEU A 177 3.44 -4.24 -3.94
C LEU A 177 3.15 -5.69 -4.32
N ALA A 178 2.77 -5.95 -5.57
CA ALA A 178 2.49 -7.30 -6.05
C ALA A 178 2.96 -7.52 -7.48
N GLY A 179 3.24 -8.79 -7.82
CA GLY A 179 3.50 -9.22 -9.18
C GLY A 179 4.87 -8.84 -9.73
N SER A 180 5.09 -9.26 -10.97
CA SER A 180 6.32 -9.02 -11.70
C SER A 180 6.06 -8.88 -13.20
N VAL A 181 6.99 -8.22 -13.88
CA VAL A 181 7.04 -8.08 -15.34
C VAL A 181 8.44 -8.49 -15.78
N ASN A 182 8.54 -9.47 -16.67
CA ASN A 182 9.83 -9.97 -17.18
C ASN A 182 10.83 -10.33 -16.05
N LYS A 183 10.32 -11.02 -15.00
CA LYS A 183 11.06 -11.39 -13.77
C LYS A 183 11.58 -10.22 -12.93
N LYS A 184 11.19 -8.99 -13.23
CA LYS A 184 11.45 -7.80 -12.40
C LYS A 184 10.20 -7.50 -11.58
N ASN A 185 10.37 -7.09 -10.33
CA ASN A 185 9.28 -6.64 -9.47
C ASN A 185 9.67 -5.30 -8.81
N PHE A 186 8.65 -4.54 -8.41
CA PHE A 186 8.83 -3.23 -7.81
C PHE A 186 9.63 -3.26 -6.49
N ARG A 187 9.42 -4.28 -5.65
CA ARG A 187 10.15 -4.45 -4.37
C ARG A 187 11.67 -4.51 -4.59
N ASP A 188 12.13 -5.36 -5.50
CA ASP A 188 13.57 -5.53 -5.74
C ASP A 188 14.18 -4.28 -6.40
N GLN A 189 13.38 -3.51 -7.14
CA GLN A 189 13.79 -2.19 -7.62
C GLN A 189 14.04 -1.22 -6.46
N LEU A 190 13.16 -1.21 -5.45
CA LEU A 190 13.33 -0.39 -4.25
C LEU A 190 14.55 -0.79 -3.42
N ILE A 191 14.78 -2.09 -3.24
CA ILE A 191 15.95 -2.60 -2.51
C ILE A 191 17.26 -2.17 -3.18
N ARG A 192 17.34 -2.18 -4.52
CA ARG A 192 18.53 -1.71 -5.27
C ARG A 192 18.85 -0.24 -5.02
N GLU A 193 17.82 0.59 -4.81
CA GLU A 193 17.98 2.02 -4.48
C GLU A 193 18.06 2.27 -2.97
N ASN A 194 18.30 1.22 -2.15
CA ASN A 194 18.40 1.30 -0.69
C ASN A 194 17.15 1.88 0.00
N VAL A 195 15.97 1.76 -0.61
CA VAL A 195 14.70 2.12 0.03
C VAL A 195 14.31 1.03 1.03
N GLN A 196 14.00 1.43 2.26
CA GLN A 196 13.55 0.51 3.30
C GLN A 196 12.09 0.11 3.06
N VAL A 197 11.84 -1.19 2.99
CA VAL A 197 10.53 -1.77 2.71
C VAL A 197 10.01 -2.46 3.97
N GLY A 198 8.73 -2.26 4.28
CA GLY A 198 8.09 -2.83 5.47
C GLY A 198 6.85 -2.04 5.87
N LEU A 199 6.07 -2.63 6.79
CA LEU A 199 4.86 -2.02 7.33
C LEU A 199 5.15 -0.64 7.97
N ASP A 200 6.26 -0.52 8.69
CA ASP A 200 6.70 0.70 9.37
C ASP A 200 7.11 1.82 8.39
N HIS A 201 7.31 1.50 7.11
CA HIS A 201 7.64 2.45 6.05
C HIS A 201 6.47 2.70 5.10
N TYR A 202 5.29 2.14 5.39
CA TYR A 202 4.12 2.15 4.50
C TYR A 202 4.38 1.50 3.13
N ILE A 203 5.30 0.54 3.04
CA ILE A 203 5.59 -0.21 1.81
C ILE A 203 5.49 -1.70 2.13
N VAL A 204 4.37 -2.33 1.78
CA VAL A 204 4.08 -3.73 2.11
C VAL A 204 4.21 -4.60 0.86
N PRO A 205 5.25 -5.44 0.76
CA PRO A 205 5.44 -6.33 -0.38
C PRO A 205 4.59 -7.59 -0.22
N LEU A 206 3.57 -7.79 -1.04
CA LEU A 206 2.62 -8.91 -0.93
C LEU A 206 3.18 -10.21 -1.54
N GLY A 207 3.70 -10.14 -2.76
CA GLY A 207 4.32 -11.31 -3.41
C GLY A 207 4.79 -10.99 -4.83
N SER A 208 5.70 -11.79 -5.36
CA SER A 208 6.28 -11.61 -6.70
C SER A 208 5.38 -12.10 -7.84
N GLN A 209 4.34 -12.88 -7.52
CA GLN A 209 3.38 -13.41 -8.48
C GLN A 209 2.15 -12.52 -8.60
N THR A 210 1.53 -12.49 -9.77
CA THR A 210 0.31 -11.71 -10.02
C THR A 210 -0.83 -12.12 -9.08
N SER A 211 -0.94 -13.40 -8.74
CA SER A 211 -1.98 -13.90 -7.82
C SER A 211 -1.91 -13.26 -6.43
N SER A 212 -0.72 -12.87 -5.95
CA SER A 212 -0.53 -12.26 -4.63
C SER A 212 -1.19 -10.87 -4.49
N VAL A 213 -1.62 -10.25 -5.61
CA VAL A 213 -2.45 -9.03 -5.58
C VAL A 213 -3.76 -9.25 -4.82
N ILE A 214 -4.24 -10.49 -4.73
CA ILE A 214 -5.44 -10.83 -3.98
C ILE A 214 -5.32 -10.44 -2.51
N HIS A 215 -4.12 -10.44 -1.93
CA HIS A 215 -3.93 -10.02 -0.54
C HIS A 215 -4.29 -8.53 -0.32
N ALA A 216 -4.17 -7.68 -1.35
CA ALA A 216 -4.64 -6.30 -1.32
C ALA A 216 -6.18 -6.22 -1.37
N VAL A 217 -6.82 -7.06 -2.19
CA VAL A 217 -8.29 -7.15 -2.25
C VAL A 217 -8.85 -7.69 -0.92
N ASN A 218 -8.19 -8.69 -0.34
CA ASN A 218 -8.55 -9.27 0.95
C ASN A 218 -8.42 -8.23 2.06
N PHE A 219 -7.39 -7.39 2.02
CA PHE A 219 -7.25 -6.24 2.91
C PHE A 219 -8.43 -5.26 2.76
N ALA A 220 -8.75 -4.86 1.53
CA ALA A 220 -9.84 -3.91 1.26
C ALA A 220 -11.22 -4.45 1.66
N ILE A 221 -11.56 -5.69 1.28
CA ILE A 221 -12.88 -6.26 1.54
C ILE A 221 -13.12 -6.52 3.03
N ARG A 222 -12.07 -6.86 3.80
CA ARG A 222 -12.18 -7.00 5.26
C ARG A 222 -12.44 -5.67 5.95
N ALA A 223 -12.07 -4.53 5.36
CA ALA A 223 -12.44 -3.23 5.92
C ALA A 223 -13.97 -3.05 5.93
N SER A 224 -14.67 -3.55 4.90
CA SER A 224 -16.14 -3.58 4.86
C SER A 224 -16.74 -4.44 5.97
N LEU A 225 -16.18 -5.62 6.20
CA LEU A 225 -16.65 -6.55 7.23
C LEU A 225 -16.34 -6.05 8.65
N SER A 226 -15.16 -5.50 8.87
CA SER A 226 -14.64 -5.12 10.20
C SER A 226 -15.15 -3.75 10.65
N TYR A 227 -15.11 -2.75 9.77
CA TYR A 227 -15.46 -1.36 10.11
C TYR A 227 -16.83 -0.96 9.56
N GLY A 228 -17.20 -1.49 8.39
CA GLY A 228 -18.52 -1.23 7.81
C GLY A 228 -19.66 -2.00 8.45
N GLY A 229 -19.36 -3.08 9.20
CA GLY A 229 -20.37 -3.94 9.80
C GLY A 229 -21.22 -4.71 8.79
N ASN A 230 -20.80 -4.75 7.53
CA ASN A 230 -21.49 -5.51 6.48
C ASN A 230 -21.34 -7.01 6.74
N LYS A 231 -22.37 -7.78 6.38
CA LYS A 231 -22.39 -9.22 6.60
C LYS A 231 -21.81 -9.99 5.42
N LYS A 232 -21.38 -11.22 5.69
CA LYS A 232 -21.00 -12.20 4.67
C LYS A 232 -22.15 -12.43 3.69
N GLY A 233 -21.84 -12.56 2.40
CA GLY A 233 -22.84 -12.74 1.34
C GLY A 233 -23.65 -11.49 0.95
N GLU A 234 -23.49 -10.35 1.64
CA GLU A 234 -24.09 -9.09 1.21
C GLU A 234 -23.23 -8.44 0.10
N THR A 235 -23.13 -9.12 -1.05
CA THR A 235 -22.21 -8.80 -2.15
C THR A 235 -22.20 -7.32 -2.51
N GLN A 236 -23.37 -6.74 -2.81
CA GLN A 236 -23.46 -5.35 -3.25
C GLN A 236 -23.08 -4.36 -2.14
N LYS A 237 -23.45 -4.63 -0.87
CA LYS A 237 -23.09 -3.75 0.25
C LYS A 237 -21.59 -3.74 0.49
N ASN A 238 -20.95 -4.90 0.38
CA ASN A 238 -19.50 -5.01 0.53
C ASN A 238 -18.74 -4.30 -0.60
N ILE A 239 -19.19 -4.46 -1.85
CA ILE A 239 -18.63 -3.74 -3.01
C ILE A 239 -18.84 -2.22 -2.87
N ASP A 240 -20.05 -1.79 -2.50
CA ASP A 240 -20.37 -0.37 -2.28
C ASP A 240 -19.50 0.25 -1.19
N TYR A 241 -19.20 -0.50 -0.12
CA TYR A 241 -18.31 -0.03 0.94
C TYR A 241 -16.90 0.19 0.40
N CYS A 242 -16.34 -0.78 -0.33
CA CYS A 242 -15.04 -0.62 -1.00
C CYS A 242 -15.02 0.63 -1.89
N LYS A 243 -16.02 0.77 -2.76
CA LYS A 243 -16.18 1.93 -3.65
C LYS A 243 -16.22 3.26 -2.89
N LYS A 244 -16.99 3.35 -1.80
CA LYS A 244 -17.28 4.63 -1.10
C LYS A 244 -16.30 4.97 0.03
N ARG A 245 -15.67 3.98 0.64
CA ARG A 245 -14.95 4.15 1.93
C ARG A 245 -13.49 3.71 1.90
N VAL A 246 -13.07 2.88 0.96
CA VAL A 246 -11.66 2.43 0.88
C VAL A 246 -10.92 3.28 -0.16
N PRO A 247 -10.09 4.27 0.25
CA PRO A 247 -9.40 5.19 -0.66
C PRO A 247 -8.22 4.50 -1.37
N ALA A 248 -8.52 3.53 -2.24
CA ALA A 248 -7.52 2.74 -2.95
C ALA A 248 -7.57 2.91 -4.47
N PHE A 249 -6.40 2.82 -5.11
CA PHE A 249 -6.21 2.78 -6.56
C PHE A 249 -5.11 1.78 -6.93
N VAL A 250 -5.04 1.41 -8.21
CA VAL A 250 -4.04 0.47 -8.73
C VAL A 250 -3.12 1.18 -9.71
N LEU A 251 -1.81 0.99 -9.56
CA LEU A 251 -0.79 1.33 -10.54
C LEU A 251 -0.32 0.04 -11.22
N ALA A 252 -0.77 -0.22 -12.44
CA ALA A 252 -0.38 -1.39 -13.22
C ALA A 252 0.78 -1.03 -14.14
N LEU A 253 2.01 -1.35 -13.72
CA LEU A 253 3.26 -0.89 -14.34
C LEU A 253 3.94 -2.01 -15.13
N GLY A 254 4.31 -1.69 -16.37
CA GLY A 254 4.90 -2.61 -17.33
C GLY A 254 3.85 -3.44 -18.09
N GLU A 255 4.34 -4.41 -18.86
CA GLU A 255 3.52 -5.18 -19.79
C GLU A 255 2.32 -5.88 -19.11
N LEU A 256 1.14 -5.68 -19.69
CA LEU A 256 -0.13 -6.24 -19.24
C LEU A 256 -0.48 -7.50 -20.04
N ASP A 257 -0.21 -8.65 -19.46
CA ASP A 257 -0.80 -9.91 -19.93
C ASP A 257 -2.29 -9.99 -19.60
N ASP A 258 -2.99 -10.98 -20.18
CA ASP A 258 -4.44 -11.10 -20.02
C ASP A 258 -4.88 -11.38 -18.58
N ILE A 259 -4.04 -12.02 -17.76
CA ILE A 259 -4.30 -12.22 -16.33
C ILE A 259 -4.24 -10.87 -15.59
N LYS A 260 -3.24 -10.03 -15.86
CA LYS A 260 -3.17 -8.67 -15.27
C LYS A 260 -4.34 -7.80 -15.71
N VAL A 261 -4.80 -7.93 -16.96
CA VAL A 261 -6.01 -7.25 -17.45
C VAL A 261 -7.25 -7.75 -16.68
N ALA A 262 -7.39 -9.06 -16.44
CA ALA A 262 -8.49 -9.59 -15.62
C ALA A 262 -8.48 -9.05 -14.19
N VAL A 263 -7.28 -8.94 -13.57
CA VAL A 263 -7.11 -8.32 -12.25
C VAL A 263 -7.53 -6.84 -12.26
N ALA A 264 -7.16 -6.09 -13.29
CA ALA A 264 -7.56 -4.69 -13.42
C ALA A 264 -9.08 -4.54 -13.48
N PHE A 265 -9.78 -5.41 -14.22
CA PHE A 265 -11.25 -5.40 -14.29
C PHE A 265 -11.91 -5.82 -12.97
N ALA A 266 -11.29 -6.72 -12.20
CA ALA A 266 -11.72 -7.04 -10.84
C ALA A 266 -11.61 -5.81 -9.91
N ALA A 267 -10.51 -5.06 -10.00
CA ALA A 267 -10.31 -3.84 -9.23
C ALA A 267 -11.36 -2.77 -9.59
N ILE A 268 -11.63 -2.57 -10.88
CA ILE A 268 -12.68 -1.67 -11.37
C ILE A 268 -14.03 -2.07 -10.79
N ARG A 269 -14.35 -3.38 -10.77
CA ARG A 269 -15.62 -3.89 -10.21
C ARG A 269 -15.77 -3.59 -8.72
N LEU A 270 -14.67 -3.59 -7.98
CA LEU A 270 -14.63 -3.23 -6.56
C LEU A 270 -14.62 -1.71 -6.32
N GLY A 271 -14.61 -0.91 -7.38
CA GLY A 271 -14.64 0.55 -7.32
C GLY A 271 -13.26 1.21 -7.23
N PHE A 272 -12.20 0.50 -7.58
CA PHE A 272 -10.83 1.02 -7.58
C PHE A 272 -10.38 1.36 -9.01
N PRO A 273 -9.95 2.61 -9.28
CA PRO A 273 -9.42 2.99 -10.57
C PRO A 273 -8.04 2.35 -10.79
N VAL A 274 -7.74 2.09 -12.05
CA VAL A 274 -6.48 1.51 -12.52
C VAL A 274 -5.78 2.52 -13.42
N ILE A 275 -4.52 2.80 -13.11
CA ILE A 275 -3.67 3.68 -13.90
C ILE A 275 -2.50 2.85 -14.39
N THR A 276 -2.21 2.90 -15.68
CA THR A 276 -1.13 2.12 -16.29
C THR A 276 -0.22 2.99 -17.13
N ASP A 277 1.04 2.58 -17.26
CA ASP A 277 2.02 3.18 -18.17
C ASP A 277 1.93 2.60 -19.59
N GLN A 278 1.06 1.60 -19.81
CA GLN A 278 0.85 0.99 -21.12
C GLN A 278 -0.12 1.80 -21.97
N ASP A 279 0.04 1.69 -23.29
CA ASP A 279 -0.85 2.31 -24.27
C ASP A 279 -2.15 1.50 -24.38
N VAL A 280 -3.14 1.88 -23.58
CA VAL A 280 -4.46 1.24 -23.53
C VAL A 280 -5.54 2.29 -23.70
N PRO A 281 -6.70 1.93 -24.27
CA PRO A 281 -7.83 2.84 -24.32
C PRO A 281 -8.35 3.12 -22.90
N GLU A 282 -8.71 4.38 -22.65
CA GLU A 282 -9.20 4.80 -21.34
C GLU A 282 -10.69 4.47 -21.13
N ILE A 283 -11.05 4.14 -19.90
CA ILE A 283 -12.43 3.94 -19.44
C ILE A 283 -12.73 5.04 -18.42
N ARG A 284 -13.32 6.14 -18.87
CA ARG A 284 -13.57 7.34 -18.04
C ARG A 284 -14.92 7.32 -17.32
N GLU A 285 -15.96 6.79 -17.96
CA GLU A 285 -17.30 6.74 -17.39
C GLU A 285 -17.74 5.30 -17.19
N THR A 286 -18.16 4.97 -15.97
CA THR A 286 -18.68 3.64 -15.62
C THR A 286 -19.52 3.71 -14.34
N PRO A 287 -20.52 2.82 -14.15
CA PRO A 287 -21.20 2.69 -12.87
C PRO A 287 -20.32 2.12 -11.74
N PHE A 288 -19.15 1.55 -12.04
CA PHE A 288 -18.37 0.79 -11.05
C PHE A 288 -17.43 1.67 -10.19
N THR A 289 -16.75 2.65 -10.77
CA THR A 289 -15.90 3.61 -10.05
C THR A 289 -16.64 4.92 -9.75
N SER A 290 -16.01 5.82 -8.99
CA SER A 290 -16.62 7.13 -8.64
C SER A 290 -16.35 8.18 -9.71
N HIS A 291 -15.17 8.13 -10.32
CA HIS A 291 -14.77 8.92 -11.47
C HIS A 291 -14.25 7.96 -12.56
N GLU A 292 -13.06 8.17 -13.10
CA GLU A 292 -12.45 7.32 -14.11
C GLU A 292 -12.11 5.93 -13.56
N ALA A 293 -12.11 4.92 -14.45
CA ALA A 293 -11.85 3.52 -14.09
C ALA A 293 -10.52 3.00 -14.61
N LEU A 294 -10.14 3.37 -15.84
CA LEU A 294 -8.88 2.98 -16.44
C LEU A 294 -8.27 4.18 -17.18
N LEU A 295 -7.05 4.55 -16.81
CA LEU A 295 -6.31 5.66 -17.43
C LEU A 295 -4.92 5.22 -17.85
N SER A 296 -4.41 5.82 -18.93
CA SER A 296 -3.05 5.61 -19.42
C SER A 296 -2.21 6.87 -19.17
N GLU A 297 -1.09 6.73 -18.47
CA GLU A 297 -0.15 7.84 -18.22
C GLU A 297 1.29 7.31 -18.29
N LYS A 298 1.99 7.68 -19.36
CA LYS A 298 3.37 7.27 -19.64
C LYS A 298 4.39 8.14 -18.90
N ASN A 299 3.98 9.32 -18.44
CA ASN A 299 4.81 10.20 -17.64
C ASN A 299 4.69 9.84 -16.16
N TYR A 300 5.71 9.14 -15.66
CA TYR A 300 5.83 8.71 -14.27
C TYR A 300 5.77 9.85 -13.24
N SER A 301 6.14 11.08 -13.59
CA SER A 301 6.00 12.24 -12.68
C SER A 301 4.54 12.68 -12.46
N LYS A 302 3.60 12.21 -13.28
CA LYS A 302 2.18 12.57 -13.24
C LYS A 302 1.28 11.44 -12.78
N ILE A 303 1.76 10.20 -12.84
CA ILE A 303 0.94 9.00 -12.63
C ILE A 303 0.28 8.96 -11.25
N VAL A 304 1.01 9.34 -10.18
CA VAL A 304 0.48 9.38 -8.81
C VAL A 304 -0.58 10.48 -8.68
N SER A 305 -0.30 11.67 -9.21
CA SER A 305 -1.25 12.79 -9.18
C SER A 305 -2.54 12.47 -9.96
N LEU A 306 -2.43 11.82 -11.11
CA LEU A 306 -3.58 11.35 -11.88
C LEU A 306 -4.39 10.30 -11.10
N ALA A 307 -3.72 9.36 -10.44
CA ALA A 307 -4.38 8.32 -9.66
C ALA A 307 -5.15 8.88 -8.45
N LEU A 308 -4.57 9.87 -7.76
CA LEU A 308 -5.23 10.56 -6.65
C LEU A 308 -6.48 11.31 -7.11
N LEU A 309 -6.42 11.96 -8.28
CA LEU A 309 -7.58 12.64 -8.89
C LEU A 309 -8.68 11.64 -9.26
N ALA A 310 -8.34 10.56 -9.97
CA ALA A 310 -9.30 9.52 -10.37
C ALA A 310 -10.00 8.85 -9.17
N ARG A 311 -9.35 8.85 -8.00
CA ARG A 311 -9.91 8.27 -6.77
C ARG A 311 -10.53 9.28 -5.80
N ASP A 312 -10.42 10.59 -6.07
CA ASP A 312 -10.75 11.69 -5.14
C ASP A 312 -10.06 11.55 -3.76
N ILE A 313 -8.76 11.21 -3.77
CA ILE A 313 -7.96 11.14 -2.56
C ILE A 313 -7.38 12.52 -2.25
N LYS A 314 -7.82 13.09 -1.13
CA LYS A 314 -7.32 14.36 -0.63
C LYS A 314 -6.14 14.13 0.29
N VAL A 315 -4.96 14.48 -0.20
CA VAL A 315 -3.73 14.41 0.57
C VAL A 315 -3.58 15.65 1.43
N LYS A 316 -3.32 15.46 2.73
CA LYS A 316 -2.91 16.54 3.63
C LYS A 316 -1.39 16.63 3.63
N ILE A 317 -0.83 17.45 2.74
CA ILE A 317 0.61 17.73 2.78
C ILE A 317 0.86 18.79 3.84
N ARG A 318 1.68 18.47 4.85
CA ARG A 318 2.21 19.47 5.78
C ARG A 318 3.40 20.13 5.09
N ASN A 319 3.24 21.40 4.70
CA ASN A 319 4.35 22.15 4.11
C ASN A 319 5.25 22.65 5.24
N ILE A 320 6.34 21.93 5.49
CA ILE A 320 7.37 22.30 6.47
C ILE A 320 8.57 22.79 5.64
N PRO A 321 9.12 23.99 5.91
CA PRO A 321 10.20 24.58 5.11
C PRO A 321 11.55 23.91 5.42
N ILE A 322 11.68 22.63 5.07
CA ILE A 322 12.90 21.82 5.23
C ILE A 322 13.28 21.18 3.89
N PRO A 323 14.56 20.85 3.68
CA PRO A 323 15.08 20.37 2.39
C PRO A 323 14.81 18.88 2.13
N VAL A 324 14.21 18.18 3.08
CA VAL A 324 13.89 16.76 3.01
C VAL A 324 12.39 16.53 3.11
N ALA A 325 11.95 15.39 2.57
CA ALA A 325 10.58 14.94 2.67
C ALA A 325 10.15 14.73 4.13
N TYR A 326 8.88 15.02 4.45
CA TYR A 326 8.33 14.89 5.79
C TYR A 326 6.98 14.16 5.76
N SER A 327 6.91 13.02 6.45
CA SER A 327 5.73 12.12 6.43
C SER A 327 5.82 11.07 7.54
N ALA A 328 4.67 10.58 8.00
CA ALA A 328 4.58 9.45 8.93
C ALA A 328 5.22 8.18 8.35
N ALA A 329 5.29 8.06 7.02
CA ALA A 329 5.92 6.94 6.34
C ALA A 329 7.45 6.85 6.57
N PHE A 330 8.11 7.93 7.01
CA PHE A 330 9.54 7.93 7.30
C PHE A 330 9.86 7.61 8.76
N GLU A 331 8.86 7.57 9.66
CA GLU A 331 9.07 7.40 11.10
C GLU A 331 9.85 6.12 11.45
N GLY A 332 9.62 5.04 10.69
CA GLY A 332 10.33 3.78 10.86
C GLY A 332 11.75 3.73 10.28
N GLU A 333 12.17 4.72 9.48
CA GLU A 333 13.46 4.70 8.78
C GLU A 333 14.64 4.66 9.75
N ARG A 334 15.55 3.71 9.50
CA ARG A 334 16.81 3.63 10.23
C ARG A 334 17.93 4.23 9.42
N VAL A 335 18.77 5.05 10.06
CA VAL A 335 20.04 5.48 9.50
C VAL A 335 21.16 4.57 10.02
N ARG A 336 21.65 3.68 9.16
CA ARG A 336 22.74 2.77 9.50
C ARG A 336 24.09 3.49 9.45
N ARG A 337 25.15 2.89 10.01
CA ARG A 337 26.46 3.55 10.18
C ARG A 337 27.07 3.95 8.84
N GLU A 338 26.90 3.11 7.82
CA GLU A 338 27.36 3.32 6.46
C GLU A 338 26.65 4.48 5.73
N GLN A 339 25.40 4.77 6.12
CA GLN A 339 24.57 5.84 5.57
C GLN A 339 24.66 7.14 6.37
N MET A 340 25.24 7.10 7.57
CA MET A 340 25.29 8.21 8.51
C MET A 340 26.32 9.26 8.10
N TYR A 341 25.92 10.52 8.14
CA TYR A 341 26.82 11.67 8.04
C TYR A 341 27.28 12.13 9.43
N CYS A 342 26.35 12.43 10.33
CA CYS A 342 26.64 12.85 11.70
C CYS A 342 25.71 12.14 12.70
N GLN A 343 26.16 12.00 13.95
CA GLN A 343 25.33 11.52 15.04
C GLN A 343 25.54 12.31 16.34
N PHE A 344 24.49 12.37 17.15
CA PHE A 344 24.44 13.11 18.41
C PHE A 344 23.90 12.20 19.51
N GLY A 345 24.45 12.29 20.72
CA GLY A 345 23.98 11.52 21.86
C GLY A 345 24.38 10.05 21.84
N GLY A 346 23.56 9.21 22.47
CA GLY A 346 23.89 7.82 22.75
C GLY A 346 25.16 7.69 23.59
N LYS A 347 26.10 6.82 23.17
CA LYS A 347 27.40 6.66 23.84
C LYS A 347 28.52 7.52 23.26
N TYR A 348 28.22 8.37 22.27
CA TYR A 348 29.23 9.02 21.43
C TYR A 348 29.45 10.50 21.77
N SER A 349 28.39 11.19 22.19
CA SER A 349 28.45 12.58 22.65
C SER A 349 27.37 12.84 23.69
N THR A 350 27.43 14.00 24.35
CA THR A 350 26.34 14.43 25.25
C THR A 350 25.22 15.01 24.42
N ALA A 351 24.00 14.50 24.59
CA ALA A 351 22.82 15.12 24.00
C ALA A 351 21.64 15.13 24.96
N PHE A 352 20.80 16.15 24.83
CA PHE A 352 19.51 16.18 25.51
C PHE A 352 18.44 16.84 24.66
N GLU A 353 17.20 16.44 24.88
CA GLU A 353 16.01 17.17 24.48
C GLU A 353 15.24 17.58 25.73
N PHE A 354 14.69 18.79 25.72
CA PHE A 354 13.94 19.33 26.84
C PHE A 354 12.88 20.31 26.36
N LEU A 355 11.65 20.11 26.81
CA LEU A 355 10.56 21.04 26.56
C LEU A 355 10.14 21.71 27.87
N ARG A 356 10.00 23.03 27.85
CA ARG A 356 9.50 23.81 28.99
C ARG A 356 8.45 24.83 28.60
N SER A 357 7.51 25.05 29.50
CA SER A 357 6.56 26.15 29.39
C SER A 357 7.18 27.49 29.82
N ARG A 358 6.77 28.55 29.13
CA ARG A 358 7.18 29.94 29.37
C ARG A 358 5.96 30.87 29.36
N SER A 359 6.11 32.09 29.88
CA SER A 359 5.07 33.11 29.72
C SER A 359 5.03 33.60 28.27
N LEU A 360 3.91 34.18 27.85
CA LEU A 360 3.74 34.65 26.46
C LEU A 360 4.72 35.77 26.09
N GLU A 361 5.20 36.51 27.07
CA GLU A 361 6.14 37.62 26.92
C GLU A 361 7.60 37.14 26.83
N GLU A 362 7.88 35.90 27.23
CA GLU A 362 9.22 35.31 27.24
C GLU A 362 9.56 34.54 25.95
N VAL A 363 8.60 34.34 25.05
CA VAL A 363 8.78 33.59 23.80
C VAL A 363 8.45 34.41 22.57
N GLU A 364 9.20 34.20 21.50
CA GLU A 364 8.92 34.72 20.17
C GLU A 364 8.44 33.56 19.29
N ASP A 365 7.23 33.68 18.76
CA ASP A 365 6.60 32.61 17.96
C ASP A 365 7.40 32.35 16.68
N GLY A 366 7.70 31.09 16.40
CA GLY A 366 8.48 30.66 15.24
C GLY A 366 9.98 30.96 15.30
N LYS A 367 10.51 31.51 16.40
CA LYS A 367 11.95 31.76 16.54
C LYS A 367 12.73 30.44 16.61
N VAL A 368 13.71 30.30 15.73
CA VAL A 368 14.68 29.19 15.72
C VAL A 368 16.08 29.78 15.83
N GLU A 369 16.89 29.26 16.76
CA GLU A 369 18.24 29.73 17.02
C GLU A 369 19.19 28.53 17.15
N ILE A 370 20.32 28.56 16.43
CA ILE A 370 21.36 27.54 16.51
C ILE A 370 22.57 28.18 17.21
N ILE A 371 22.89 27.68 18.41
CA ILE A 371 24.01 28.17 19.21
C ILE A 371 25.12 27.11 19.18
N GLY A 372 26.18 27.39 18.44
CA GLY A 372 27.33 26.50 18.29
C GLY A 372 27.75 26.34 16.85
N SER A 373 28.45 25.25 16.56
CA SER A 373 28.86 24.91 15.20
C SER A 373 27.72 24.20 14.45
N GLU A 374 27.55 24.56 13.18
CA GLU A 374 26.63 23.91 12.26
C GLU A 374 27.11 22.50 11.89
N ILE A 375 26.22 21.69 11.32
CA ILE A 375 26.49 20.28 11.01
C ILE A 375 27.59 20.10 9.95
N ASP A 376 27.77 21.07 9.05
CA ASP A 376 28.80 21.08 8.01
C ASP A 376 30.24 21.11 8.56
N SER A 377 30.41 21.53 9.81
CA SER A 377 31.69 21.48 10.52
C SER A 377 32.07 20.07 10.98
N CYS A 378 31.12 19.13 10.99
CA CYS A 378 31.36 17.74 11.37
C CYS A 378 31.99 16.96 10.21
N PRO A 379 33.10 16.24 10.41
CA PRO A 379 33.56 15.30 9.40
C PRO A 379 32.52 14.18 9.19
N GLU A 380 32.41 13.68 7.95
CA GLU A 380 31.52 12.57 7.63
C GLU A 380 31.81 11.34 8.53
N GLY A 381 30.75 10.79 9.11
CA GLY A 381 30.80 9.71 10.11
C GLY A 381 31.12 10.18 11.53
N GLY A 382 31.25 11.48 11.76
CA GLY A 382 31.60 12.11 13.03
C GLY A 382 30.47 12.17 14.05
N ASN A 383 30.74 12.84 15.17
CA ASN A 383 29.75 13.08 16.22
C ASN A 383 29.91 14.50 16.80
N MET A 384 28.81 15.03 17.33
CA MET A 384 28.77 16.35 17.98
C MET A 384 27.81 16.31 19.17
N PRO A 385 27.98 17.17 20.20
CA PRO A 385 26.96 17.34 21.23
C PRO A 385 25.72 18.06 20.68
N LEU A 386 24.55 17.85 21.28
CA LEU A 386 23.30 18.51 20.87
C LEU A 386 22.39 18.81 22.07
N GLY A 387 21.85 20.02 22.12
CA GLY A 387 20.76 20.37 23.04
C GLY A 387 19.54 20.84 22.25
N ILE A 388 18.44 20.11 22.32
CA ILE A 388 17.16 20.53 21.74
C ILE A 388 16.34 21.15 22.87
N LEU A 389 16.24 22.48 22.89
CA LEU A 389 15.39 23.21 23.82
C LEU A 389 14.14 23.71 23.09
N VAL A 390 12.98 23.24 23.51
CA VAL A 390 11.69 23.69 22.98
C VAL A 390 10.97 24.51 24.05
N GLU A 391 10.72 25.78 23.76
CA GLU A 391 9.97 26.67 24.64
C GLU A 391 8.56 26.87 24.07
N VAL A 392 7.54 26.58 24.87
CA VAL A 392 6.14 26.71 24.46
C VAL A 392 5.39 27.64 25.39
N ALA A 393 4.50 28.45 24.85
CA ALA A 393 3.57 29.26 25.63
C ALA A 393 2.15 29.12 25.09
N GLY A 394 1.16 29.13 25.97
CA GLY A 394 -0.23 29.03 25.57
C GLY A 394 -1.18 29.20 26.75
N ARG A 395 -2.34 29.83 26.51
CA ARG A 395 -3.35 30.10 27.56
C ARG A 395 -3.87 28.84 28.27
N LYS A 396 -3.84 27.69 27.58
CA LYS A 396 -4.25 26.38 28.10
C LYS A 396 -3.05 25.47 28.42
N MET A 397 -1.82 25.97 28.27
CA MET A 397 -0.63 25.18 28.57
C MET A 397 -0.55 24.95 30.08
N GLN A 398 -0.18 23.73 30.46
CA GLN A 398 0.00 23.32 31.85
C GLN A 398 1.33 22.58 31.97
N LYS A 399 1.95 22.65 33.14
CA LYS A 399 3.24 21.99 33.39
C LYS A 399 3.16 20.47 33.15
N ASP A 400 2.02 19.86 33.45
CA ASP A 400 1.79 18.43 33.24
C ASP A 400 1.74 18.03 31.75
N PHE A 401 1.56 18.99 30.83
CA PHE A 401 1.61 18.74 29.39
C PHE A 401 3.05 18.75 28.83
N GLU A 402 4.02 19.30 29.56
CA GLU A 402 5.43 19.33 29.13
C GLU A 402 5.96 17.95 28.73
N PRO A 403 5.86 16.89 29.58
CA PRO A 403 6.36 15.57 29.20
C PRO A 403 5.58 14.91 28.06
N ILE A 404 4.31 15.30 27.83
CA ILE A 404 3.50 14.78 26.73
C ILE A 404 4.00 15.35 25.39
N LEU A 405 4.26 16.66 25.36
CA LEU A 405 4.79 17.35 24.17
C LEU A 405 6.26 17.01 23.92
N GLU A 406 7.07 16.89 24.97
CA GLU A 406 8.49 16.47 24.86
C GLU A 406 8.59 15.13 24.13
N ARG A 407 7.71 14.18 24.45
CA ARG A 407 7.66 12.88 23.78
C ARG A 407 7.37 12.97 22.27
N GLN A 408 6.72 14.04 21.80
CA GLN A 408 6.46 14.23 20.38
C GLN A 408 7.71 14.62 19.59
N ILE A 409 8.77 15.12 20.24
CA ILE A 409 10.06 15.41 19.57
C ILE A 409 10.56 14.15 18.85
N HIS A 410 10.40 12.98 19.46
CA HIS A 410 10.75 11.71 18.84
C HIS A 410 10.01 11.47 17.52
N THR A 411 8.69 11.60 17.50
CA THR A 411 7.90 11.39 16.29
C THR A 411 8.21 12.46 15.25
N PHE A 412 8.26 13.73 15.64
CA PHE A 412 8.53 14.83 14.70
C PHE A 412 9.90 14.73 14.03
N LEU A 413 10.94 14.31 14.74
CA LEU A 413 12.26 14.12 14.14
C LEU A 413 12.30 12.91 13.20
N ASN A 414 11.65 11.80 13.57
CA ASN A 414 11.64 10.60 12.73
C ASN A 414 10.72 10.73 11.50
N GLU A 415 9.74 11.62 11.50
CA GLU A 415 8.92 11.91 10.31
C GLU A 415 9.71 12.63 9.19
N ALA A 416 10.91 13.17 9.48
CA ALA A 416 11.79 13.75 8.48
C ALA A 416 12.69 12.67 7.83
N MET A 417 12.61 12.53 6.51
CA MET A 417 13.35 11.51 5.77
C MET A 417 14.86 11.62 6.00
N GLY A 418 15.49 10.49 6.30
CA GLY A 418 16.94 10.43 6.52
C GLY A 418 17.40 10.95 7.89
N ILE A 419 16.48 11.25 8.80
CA ILE A 419 16.72 11.57 10.20
C ILE A 419 16.24 10.39 11.05
N PHE A 420 17.04 9.99 12.04
CA PHE A 420 16.67 8.94 12.99
C PHE A 420 16.85 9.48 14.40
N HIS A 421 15.83 9.32 15.25
CA HIS A 421 15.86 9.66 16.66
C HIS A 421 15.41 8.48 17.53
N MET A 422 16.12 8.21 18.61
CA MET A 422 15.77 7.17 19.59
C MET A 422 16.12 7.65 21.01
N GLY A 423 15.39 7.15 22.00
CA GLY A 423 15.58 7.55 23.40
C GLY A 423 14.71 8.77 23.74
N GLN A 424 15.02 9.38 24.89
CA GLN A 424 14.30 10.55 25.39
C GLN A 424 15.18 11.34 26.35
N ARG A 425 14.82 12.61 26.60
CA ARG A 425 15.51 13.48 27.58
C ARG A 425 17.01 13.55 27.31
N ASN A 426 17.85 13.29 28.32
CA ASN A 426 19.31 13.29 28.25
C ASN A 426 19.92 11.96 27.78
N THR A 427 19.10 11.06 27.23
CA THR A 427 19.54 9.77 26.68
C THR A 427 19.17 9.62 25.22
N CYS A 428 18.80 10.74 24.57
CA CYS A 428 18.47 10.75 23.16
C CYS A 428 19.70 10.38 22.30
N TRP A 429 19.42 9.81 21.14
CA TRP A 429 20.41 9.43 20.13
C TRP A 429 19.83 9.75 18.76
N ILE A 430 20.52 10.63 18.05
CA ILE A 430 20.10 11.13 16.74
C ILE A 430 21.15 10.79 15.69
N ARG A 431 20.69 10.44 14.49
CA ARG A 431 21.53 10.29 13.30
C ARG A 431 20.94 11.07 12.14
N ILE A 432 21.83 11.66 11.36
CA ILE A 432 21.50 12.34 10.10
C ILE A 432 22.21 11.56 9.00
N SER A 433 21.47 11.20 7.96
CA SER A 433 22.01 10.48 6.81
C SER A 433 22.80 11.40 5.87
N LYS A 434 23.69 10.81 5.07
CA LYS A 434 24.41 11.51 3.99
C LYS A 434 23.46 12.06 2.93
N ASP A 435 22.34 11.37 2.66
CA ASP A 435 21.33 11.84 1.71
C ASP A 435 20.63 13.10 2.21
N ALA A 436 20.23 13.14 3.49
CA ALA A 436 19.63 14.32 4.11
C ALA A 436 20.60 15.52 4.07
N PHE A 437 21.85 15.31 4.48
CA PHE A 437 22.89 16.35 4.44
C PHE A 437 23.14 16.87 3.01
N ASN A 438 23.26 15.97 2.02
CA ASN A 438 23.48 16.36 0.62
C ASN A 438 22.29 17.13 0.00
N LYS A 439 21.08 16.97 0.54
CA LYS A 439 19.90 17.75 0.16
C LYS A 439 19.87 19.14 0.81
N GLY A 440 20.77 19.39 1.76
CA GLY A 440 20.94 20.67 2.45
C GLY A 440 20.30 20.74 3.83
N PHE A 441 20.02 19.59 4.47
CA PHE A 441 19.56 19.53 5.88
C PHE A 441 20.70 19.92 6.82
#